data_AF-A0A511QNA4-F1
#
_entry.id   AF-A0A511QNA4-F1
#
_cell.length_a   1.000
_cell.length_b   1.000
_cell.length_c   1.000
_cell.angle_alpha   90.00
_cell.angle_beta   90.00
_cell.angle_gamma   90.00
#
_symmetry.space_group_name_H-M   'P 1'
#
loop_
_entity.id
_entity.type
_entity.pdbx_description
1 polymer ?
#
loop_
_entity_poly.entity_id
_entity_poly.type
_entity_poly.pdbx_seq_one_letter_code
_entity_poly.pdbx_strand_id
1 'polypeptide(L)' 'MSQNICPECSKELDWDGQYYCADCQSHYKKLAFCPDCDAELEKLQACGAESYFCNASCNELKSKSRARFEFKNID' A
#
# COMPACT_ATOMS: atom_id res chain seq x y z
N MET A 1 -7.14 4.88 14.26
CA MET A 1 -5.73 4.44 14.25
C MET A 1 -5.58 3.47 13.09
N SER A 2 -4.83 3.83 12.06
CA SER A 2 -4.55 2.92 10.94
C SER A 2 -3.49 1.94 11.42
N GLN A 3 -3.89 0.75 11.85
CA GLN A 3 -2.97 -0.27 12.36
C GLN A 3 -2.20 -0.84 11.17
N ASN A 4 -0.87 -0.66 11.15
CA ASN A 4 0.00 -1.27 10.14
C ASN A 4 0.36 -2.66 10.65
N ILE A 5 -0.48 -3.64 10.29
CA ILE A 5 -0.36 -5.01 10.78
C ILE A 5 0.26 -5.89 9.71
N CYS A 6 1.19 -6.75 10.12
CA CYS A 6 1.83 -7.75 9.28
C CYS A 6 0.78 -8.76 8.81
N PRO A 7 0.64 -9.02 7.49
CA PRO A 7 -0.33 -9.98 6.98
C PRO A 7 0.01 -11.44 7.33
N GLU A 8 1.28 -11.73 7.65
CA GLU A 8 1.75 -13.09 7.95
C GLU A 8 1.56 -13.48 9.42
N CYS A 9 1.95 -12.59 10.34
CA CYS A 9 1.95 -12.87 11.78
C CYS A 9 0.96 -12.03 12.59
N SER A 10 0.22 -11.12 11.95
CA SER A 10 -0.72 -10.19 12.59
C SER A 10 -0.11 -9.30 13.69
N LYS A 11 1.22 -9.12 13.71
CA LYS A 11 1.90 -8.18 14.62
C LYS A 11 2.02 -6.79 14.00
N GLU A 12 2.25 -5.79 14.86
CA GLU A 12 2.53 -4.42 14.40
C GLU A 12 3.83 -4.37 13.58
N LEU A 13 3.77 -3.64 12.47
CA LEU A 13 4.90 -3.33 11.61
C LEU A 13 5.56 -2.04 12.11
N ASP A 14 6.87 -2.07 12.21
CA ASP A 14 7.71 -0.91 12.48
C ASP A 14 7.95 -0.09 11.19
N TRP A 15 8.46 1.13 11.32
CA TRP A 15 8.76 2.00 10.19
C TRP A 15 10.21 2.50 10.28
N ASP A 16 11.10 1.89 9.49
CA ASP A 16 12.49 2.35 9.35
C ASP A 16 12.72 3.20 8.07
N GLY A 17 11.64 3.46 7.32
CA GLY A 17 11.66 3.97 5.96
C GLY A 17 10.82 3.10 5.03
N GLN A 18 10.67 1.84 5.40
CA GLN A 18 9.69 0.88 4.87
C GLN A 18 8.99 0.21 6.06
N TYR A 19 7.94 -0.57 5.79
CA TYR A 19 7.27 -1.28 6.88
C TYR A 19 8.07 -2.54 7.21
N TYR A 20 8.65 -2.64 8.40
CA TYR A 20 9.46 -3.79 8.79
C TYR A 20 8.76 -4.61 9.87
N CYS A 21 8.70 -5.94 9.69
CA CYS A 21 8.22 -6.83 10.73
C CYS A 21 9.40 -7.43 11.48
N ALA A 22 9.56 -7.12 12.77
CA ALA A 22 10.63 -7.71 13.60
C ALA A 22 10.46 -9.22 13.84
N ASP A 23 9.23 -9.74 13.78
CA ASP A 23 8.95 -11.16 14.01
C ASP A 23 9.25 -12.01 12.78
N CYS A 24 8.79 -11.55 11.61
CA CYS A 24 9.05 -12.19 10.33
C CYS A 24 10.44 -11.86 9.79
N GLN A 25 11.07 -10.80 10.31
CA GLN A 25 12.33 -10.22 9.81
C GLN A 25 12.26 -9.95 8.31
N SER A 26 11.17 -9.34 7.86
CA SER A 26 10.95 -9.02 6.44
C SER A 26 10.42 -7.60 6.29
N HIS A 27 10.77 -6.98 5.17
CA HIS A 27 10.25 -5.69 4.77
C HIS A 27 8.98 -5.85 3.95
N TYR A 28 8.08 -4.91 4.16
CA TYR A 28 6.80 -4.83 3.52
C TYR A 28 6.63 -3.45 2.90
N LYS A 29 5.99 -3.44 1.73
CA LYS A 29 5.56 -2.22 1.06
C LYS A 29 4.06 -2.15 1.05
N LYS A 30 3.53 -0.98 1.40
CA LYS A 30 2.11 -0.69 1.35
C LYS A 30 1.74 -0.32 -0.08
N LEU A 31 1.09 -1.24 -0.78
CA LEU A 31 0.62 -1.06 -2.15
C LEU A 31 -0.86 -0.73 -2.14
N ALA A 32 -1.27 0.09 -3.11
CA ALA A 32 -2.66 0.45 -3.31
C ALA A 32 -3.20 -0.34 -4.49
N PHE A 33 -4.41 -0.88 -4.36
CA PHE A 33 -5.08 -1.67 -5.39
C PHE A 33 -6.42 -1.03 -5.74
N CYS A 34 -6.73 -1.11 -7.04
CA CYS A 34 -7.97 -0.60 -7.59
C CYS A 34 -9.15 -1.39 -7.01
N PRO A 35 -10.20 -0.72 -6.51
CA PRO A 35 -11.39 -1.40 -6.01
C PRO A 35 -12.24 -2.02 -7.13
N ASP A 36 -12.07 -1.57 -8.37
CA ASP A 36 -12.89 -1.98 -9.51
C ASP A 36 -12.26 -3.11 -10.34
N CYS A 37 -10.93 -3.11 -10.48
CA CYS A 37 -10.21 -4.06 -11.35
C CYS A 37 -9.07 -4.81 -10.66
N ASP A 38 -8.91 -4.67 -9.34
CA ASP A 38 -7.88 -5.34 -8.54
C ASP A 38 -6.43 -5.05 -8.96
N ALA A 39 -6.19 -4.16 -9.92
CA ALA A 39 -4.85 -3.81 -10.37
C ALA A 39 -4.12 -2.88 -9.39
N GLU A 40 -2.80 -3.00 -9.32
CA GLU A 40 -1.96 -2.08 -8.54
C GLU A 40 -2.09 -0.64 -9.06
N LEU A 41 -2.38 0.29 -8.16
CA LEU A 41 -2.49 1.72 -8.42
C LEU A 41 -1.13 2.37 -8.30
N GLU A 42 -0.83 3.24 -9.26
CA GLU A 42 0.36 4.07 -9.22
C GLU A 42 0.15 5.22 -8.22
N LYS A 43 1.05 5.32 -7.22
CA LYS A 43 1.07 6.45 -6.31
C LYS A 43 1.78 7.63 -6.99
N LEU A 44 1.00 8.62 -7.39
CA LEU A 44 1.51 9.89 -7.93
C LEU A 44 1.66 10.89 -6.79
N GLN A 45 2.87 11.45 -6.63
CA GLN A 45 3.13 12.49 -5.64
C GLN A 45 3.61 13.76 -6.34
N ALA A 46 2.83 14.84 -6.22
CA ALA A 46 3.14 16.13 -6.84
C ALA A 46 2.81 17.28 -5.89
N CYS A 47 3.74 18.23 -5.72
CA CYS A 47 3.54 19.44 -4.90
C CYS A 47 2.97 19.18 -3.50
N GLY A 48 3.39 18.09 -2.84
CA GLY A 48 2.93 17.73 -1.49
C GLY A 48 1.59 17.00 -1.44
N ALA A 49 0.90 16.83 -2.56
CA ALA A 49 -0.30 16.00 -2.66
C ALA A 49 0.06 14.59 -3.15
N GLU A 50 -0.61 13.59 -2.57
CA GLU A 50 -0.56 12.20 -3.02
C GLU A 50 -1.88 11.80 -3.65
N SER A 51 -1.81 11.22 -4.85
CA SER A 51 -2.93 10.73 -5.64
C SER A 51 -2.66 9.29 -6.08
N TYR A 52 -3.72 8.53 -6.35
CA TYR A 52 -3.61 7.16 -6.84
C TYR A 52 -4.22 7.08 -8.23
N PHE A 53 -3.47 6.58 -9.21
CA PHE A 53 -3.93 6.47 -10.58
C PHE A 53 -3.93 5.01 -11.02
N CYS A 54 -5.05 4.57 -11.60
CA CYS A 54 -5.18 3.21 -12.13
C CYS A 54 -4.70 3.17 -13.58
N ASN A 55 -3.40 2.94 -13.82
CA ASN A 55 -2.87 2.82 -15.19
C ASN A 55 -3.27 1.52 -15.91
N ALA A 56 -3.72 0.49 -15.19
CA ALA A 56 -3.94 -0.84 -15.76
C ALA A 56 -5.14 -0.93 -16.71
N SER A 57 -6.36 -0.72 -16.19
CA SER A 57 -7.59 -0.90 -16.98
C SER A 57 -8.51 0.31 -16.95
N CYS A 58 -8.61 1.01 -15.81
CA CYS A 58 -9.52 2.14 -15.67
C CYS A 58 -8.98 3.45 -16.26
N ASN A 59 -7.66 3.62 -16.31
CA ASN A 59 -6.96 4.83 -16.76
C ASN A 59 -7.54 6.11 -16.13
N GLU A 60 -7.77 6.06 -14.81
CA GLU A 60 -8.41 7.15 -14.06
C GLU A 60 -7.80 7.31 -12.67
N LEU A 61 -8.02 8.48 -12.06
CA LEU A 61 -7.67 8.73 -10.66
C LEU A 61 -8.65 8.01 -9.73
N LYS A 62 -8.12 7.22 -8.79
CA LYS A 62 -8.87 6.56 -7.73
C LYS A 62 -8.68 7.28 -6.39
N SER A 63 -9.78 7.42 -5.65
CA SER A 63 -9.74 8.04 -4.33
C SER A 63 -8.99 7.16 -3.33
N LYS A 64 -8.13 7.77 -2.50
CA LYS A 64 -7.44 7.09 -1.39
C LYS A 64 -8.39 6.35 -0.45
N SER A 65 -9.59 6.87 -0.23
CA SER A 65 -10.60 6.25 0.66
C SER A 65 -11.23 4.97 0.10
N ARG A 66 -11.21 4.78 -1.23
CA ARG A 66 -11.77 3.60 -1.90
C ARG A 66 -10.71 2.61 -2.33
N ALA A 67 -9.47 3.06 -2.50
CA ALA A 67 -8.34 2.19 -2.80
C ALA A 67 -8.16 1.16 -1.66
N ARG A 68 -7.94 -0.11 -2.04
CA ARG A 68 -7.58 -1.15 -1.08
C ARG A 68 -6.07 -1.07 -0.84
N PHE A 69 -5.65 -1.12 0.42
CA PHE A 69 -4.23 -1.12 0.75
C PHE A 69 -3.84 -2.46 1.30
N GLU A 70 -2.78 -3.04 0.74
CA GLU A 70 -2.22 -4.30 1.20
C GLU A 70 -0.73 -4.15 1.42
N PHE A 71 -0.22 -4.88 2.41
CA PHE A 71 1.21 -4.99 2.66
C PHE A 71 1.73 -6.19 1.86
N LYS A 72 2.62 -5.94 0.89
CA LYS A 72 3.35 -7.01 0.19
C LYS A 72 4.77 -7.11 0.72
N ASN A 73 5.23 -8.33 0.95
CA ASN A 73 6.61 -8.61 1.27
C ASN A 73 7.50 -8.20 0.06
N ILE A 74 8.64 -7.57 0.34
CA ILE A 74 9.59 -7.08 -0.66
C ILE A 74 11.03 -7.56 -0.41
N ASP A 75 11.24 -8.43 0.59
CA ASP A 75 12.48 -9.20 0.77
C ASP A 75 12.56 -10.37 -0.23
#